data_AF-Q4SZU8-F1
#
_entry.id   AF-Q4SZU8-F1
#
_cell.length_a   1.000
_cell.length_b   1.000
_cell.length_c   1.000
_cell.angle_alpha   90.00
_cell.angle_beta   90.00
_cell.angle_gamma   90.00
#
_symmetry.space_group_name_H-M   'P 1'
#
loop_
_entity.id
_entity.type
_entity.pdbx_description
1 polymer ?
#
loop_
_entity_poly.entity_id
_entity_poly.type
_entity_poly.pdbx_seq_one_letter_code
_entity_poly.pdbx_strand_id
1 'polypeptide(L)'
;MDFLLIGLYLKWPLKKPPGLILCLLGFFLKMFSFAEAVCPRLCHCDSKLLYCEGLNLTDIPHNLSSAMGLSMRENNLTELREGQLAGLPQLTWLYLDHNNIDIVEEGAFNRLRRVKELDLSSNRIESLPNGTFRPLSNLRILDLSYNRLQALEADLFHGLRKLTNLHLRYNALRFVPVRIFQDCRSMLFLDLGYNQLQSLARNSFAGLFKLTELHLEHNELVKVNLAHFPRLIALRTLYMHNNRATIVVNTLEWTWQYLEKIDVSANEIEHIEPHVFESAPNLKVLMLDSNRLTYVDQQILDSWSCLETITLAGNDWECSRNVCALATWLTAFRGQRDSSLQCSSPDTAQGEDMLDAVYAFQLCEDPSNEVTTAGLYDSTKEPGNGNSVFLSPFTPNPNEGEGSETVTSSFTVTLGHDDLDRTLQIQKVVTGTMALIFSFLIIVLMLYVAWKCFPAGIRHLRQCFSSQHRKQKQKQNMQKMAAISTPEYYVDYKPNH
;
A
#
# COMPACT_ATOMS: atom_id res chain seq x y z
N MET A 1 -23.16 -15.10 67.90
CA MET A 1 -22.38 -15.14 69.15
C MET A 1 -21.24 -14.15 68.98
N ASP A 2 -21.31 -12.85 69.31
CA ASP A 2 -22.27 -12.09 70.10
C ASP A 2 -22.39 -10.68 69.51
N PHE A 3 -23.63 -10.29 69.24
CA PHE A 3 -24.07 -8.95 68.88
C PHE A 3 -25.12 -8.55 69.91
N LEU A 4 -25.10 -7.27 70.33
CA LEU A 4 -26.10 -6.56 71.15
C LEU A 4 -26.15 -6.92 72.65
N LEU A 5 -25.88 -5.95 73.52
CA LEU A 5 -26.93 -5.19 74.21
C LEU A 5 -26.35 -4.03 75.05
N ILE A 6 -27.05 -2.89 74.96
CA ILE A 6 -27.29 -1.84 75.97
C ILE A 6 -26.19 -0.80 76.23
N GLY A 7 -26.55 0.44 75.89
CA GLY A 7 -25.90 1.65 76.40
C GLY A 7 -26.51 2.97 75.91
N LEU A 8 -27.82 3.02 75.60
CA LEU A 8 -28.54 4.28 75.43
C LEU A 8 -28.80 4.88 76.81
N TYR A 9 -28.05 5.90 77.22
CA TYR A 9 -28.53 7.01 78.05
C TYR A 9 -27.44 8.08 78.12
N LEU A 10 -27.58 9.14 77.34
CA LEU A 10 -27.33 10.53 77.76
C LEU A 10 -27.74 11.50 76.64
N LYS A 11 -28.81 12.25 76.92
CA LYS A 11 -29.30 13.37 76.14
C LYS A 11 -28.43 14.62 76.42
N TRP A 12 -28.09 15.30 75.32
CA TRP A 12 -27.74 16.74 75.15
C TRP A 12 -26.41 17.26 75.75
N PRO A 13 -25.79 18.35 75.20
CA PRO A 13 -26.17 19.09 74.00
C PRO A 13 -25.07 19.42 72.96
N LEU A 14 -25.51 19.48 71.69
CA LEU A 14 -24.89 20.25 70.63
C LEU A 14 -24.72 21.72 71.06
N LYS A 15 -23.48 22.23 71.06
CA LYS A 15 -23.19 23.65 70.85
C LYS A 15 -21.74 23.85 70.36
N LYS A 16 -21.63 24.41 69.14
CA LYS A 16 -20.45 25.04 68.46
C LYS A 16 -19.52 24.09 67.63
N PRO A 17 -18.87 24.61 66.56
CA PRO A 17 -19.36 24.64 65.18
C PRO A 17 -18.57 23.70 64.23
N PRO A 18 -19.08 23.38 63.04
CA PRO A 18 -18.47 22.43 62.09
C PRO A 18 -17.27 23.01 61.31
N GLY A 19 -16.58 24.02 61.84
CA GLY A 19 -15.46 24.69 61.13
C GLY A 19 -14.14 23.95 61.21
N LEU A 20 -13.81 23.34 62.36
CA LEU A 20 -12.47 22.76 62.58
C LEU A 20 -12.26 21.43 61.86
N ILE A 21 -13.31 20.61 61.75
CA ILE A 21 -13.25 19.29 61.09
C ILE A 21 -13.23 19.45 59.56
N LEU A 22 -13.94 20.44 59.02
CA LEU A 22 -13.87 20.81 57.60
C LEU A 22 -12.51 21.44 57.23
N CYS A 23 -11.89 22.22 58.13
CA CYS A 23 -10.53 22.71 57.91
C CYS A 23 -9.48 21.60 57.97
N LEU A 24 -9.62 20.60 58.86
CA LEU A 24 -8.71 19.45 58.90
C LEU A 24 -8.87 18.53 57.69
N LEU A 25 -10.10 18.28 57.21
CA LEU A 25 -10.33 17.59 55.94
C LEU A 25 -9.85 18.40 54.72
N GLY A 26 -10.01 19.73 54.75
CA GLY A 26 -9.47 20.63 53.72
C GLY A 26 -7.93 20.70 53.72
N PHE A 27 -7.29 20.55 54.89
CA PHE A 27 -5.84 20.45 55.00
C PHE A 27 -5.33 19.08 54.54
N PHE A 28 -6.05 17.99 54.85
CA PHE A 28 -5.75 16.65 54.32
C PHE A 28 -5.97 16.55 52.80
N LEU A 29 -6.97 17.24 52.25
CA LEU A 29 -7.18 17.37 50.79
C LEU A 29 -6.15 18.27 50.10
N LYS A 30 -5.54 19.24 50.82
CA LYS A 30 -4.37 20.00 50.35
C LYS A 30 -3.04 19.26 50.52
N MET A 31 -2.97 18.27 51.42
CA MET A 31 -1.81 17.40 51.62
C MET A 31 -1.80 16.18 50.70
N PHE A 32 -2.93 15.86 50.05
CA PHE A 32 -2.91 15.15 48.79
C PHE A 32 -2.40 16.10 47.71
N SER A 33 -1.08 16.31 47.71
CA SER A 33 -0.39 16.68 46.50
C SER A 33 -0.79 15.62 45.47
N PHE A 34 -1.68 15.98 44.53
CA PHE A 34 -1.63 15.33 43.24
C PHE A 34 -0.15 15.40 42.86
N ALA A 35 0.48 14.24 42.68
CA ALA A 35 1.77 14.19 42.03
C ALA A 35 1.52 14.71 40.61
N GLU A 36 1.56 16.02 40.44
CA GLU A 36 1.76 16.62 39.14
C GLU A 36 3.04 15.96 38.63
N ALA A 37 2.93 15.16 37.57
CA ALA A 37 4.08 14.57 36.94
C ALA A 37 5.01 15.74 36.58
N VAL A 38 6.09 15.87 37.34
CA VAL A 38 7.07 16.92 37.13
C VAL A 38 7.71 16.62 35.78
N CYS A 39 7.49 17.52 34.83
CA CYS A 39 8.10 17.40 33.51
C CYS A 39 9.63 17.28 33.66
N PRO A 40 10.27 16.24 33.11
CA PRO A 40 11.73 16.15 33.14
C PRO A 40 12.36 17.39 32.50
N ARG A 41 13.39 17.96 33.13
CA ARG A 41 13.95 19.27 32.76
C ARG A 41 14.41 19.40 31.30
N LEU A 42 14.82 18.29 30.70
CA LEU A 42 15.32 18.26 29.32
C LEU A 42 14.22 17.95 28.30
N CYS A 43 13.06 17.49 28.74
CA CYS A 43 11.98 17.06 27.87
C CYS A 43 10.92 18.14 27.71
N HIS A 44 10.23 18.11 26.57
CA HIS A 44 9.05 18.89 26.33
C HIS A 44 7.80 18.10 26.76
N CYS A 45 6.94 18.70 27.58
CA CYS A 45 5.69 18.07 28.01
C CYS A 45 4.49 18.88 27.53
N ASP A 46 3.59 18.23 26.80
CA ASP A 46 2.24 18.74 26.53
C ASP A 46 1.22 17.88 27.28
N SER A 47 0.73 18.41 28.39
CA SER A 47 -0.28 17.77 29.22
C SER A 47 0.18 16.41 29.77
N LYS A 48 -0.14 15.30 29.08
CA LYS A 48 0.25 13.93 29.44
C LYS A 48 1.15 13.28 28.39
N LEU A 49 1.57 14.04 27.39
CA LEU A 49 2.45 13.61 26.32
C LEU A 49 3.85 14.14 26.65
N LEU A 50 4.82 13.24 26.62
CA LEU A 50 6.21 13.53 26.94
C LEU A 50 7.07 13.33 25.69
N TYR A 51 7.82 14.36 25.32
CA TYR A 51 8.73 14.40 24.18
C TYR A 51 10.16 14.64 24.67
N CYS A 52 10.97 13.59 24.66
CA CYS A 52 12.36 13.58 25.08
C CYS A 52 13.24 13.19 23.89
N GLU A 53 13.32 14.03 22.85
CA GLU A 53 13.91 13.67 21.56
C GLU A 53 15.27 14.34 21.36
N GLY A 54 16.27 13.62 20.83
CA GLY A 54 17.56 14.24 20.49
C GLY A 54 18.42 14.65 21.69
N LEU A 55 18.22 14.04 22.86
CA LEU A 55 18.79 14.48 24.13
C LEU A 55 19.99 13.63 24.59
N ASN A 56 20.47 12.70 23.74
CA ASN A 56 21.50 11.72 24.07
C ASN A 56 21.19 10.90 25.34
N LEU A 57 19.91 10.64 25.61
CA LEU A 57 19.49 9.88 26.78
C LEU A 57 19.89 8.40 26.61
N THR A 58 20.44 7.82 27.68
CA THR A 58 20.79 6.39 27.75
C THR A 58 19.81 5.59 28.61
N ASP A 59 18.88 6.26 29.29
CA ASP A 59 17.86 5.62 30.12
C ASP A 59 16.54 6.40 30.03
N ILE A 60 15.45 5.73 30.37
CA ILE A 60 14.09 6.26 30.34
C ILE A 60 13.84 7.05 31.64
N PRO A 61 13.35 8.30 31.56
CA PRO A 61 13.11 9.12 32.75
C PRO A 61 12.13 8.45 33.73
N HIS A 62 12.43 8.56 35.03
CA HIS A 62 11.60 7.99 36.08
C HIS A 62 10.43 8.92 36.50
N ASN A 63 9.48 8.38 37.30
CA ASN A 63 8.34 9.11 37.87
C ASN A 63 7.30 9.68 36.88
N LEU A 64 7.05 8.94 35.78
CA LEU A 64 6.15 9.36 34.70
C LEU A 64 4.75 8.71 34.75
N SER A 65 4.21 8.42 35.95
CA SER A 65 3.03 7.55 36.11
C SER A 65 1.74 8.01 35.44
N SER A 66 1.60 9.29 35.11
CA SER A 66 0.42 9.83 34.42
C SER A 66 0.59 9.97 32.90
N ALA A 67 1.76 9.65 32.34
CA ALA A 67 2.03 9.81 30.92
C ALA A 67 1.15 8.90 30.06
N MET A 68 0.55 9.47 29.03
CA MET A 68 -0.26 8.76 28.02
C MET A 68 0.52 8.54 26.72
N GLY A 69 1.59 9.28 26.51
CA GLY A 69 2.45 9.19 25.34
C GLY A 69 3.88 9.51 25.72
N LEU A 70 4.82 8.74 25.18
CA LEU A 70 6.24 8.91 25.40
C LEU A 70 6.99 8.80 24.08
N SER A 71 7.66 9.87 23.69
CA SER A 71 8.62 9.90 22.60
C SER A 71 10.02 10.03 23.16
N MET A 72 10.88 9.08 22.81
CA MET A 72 12.29 9.01 23.18
C MET A 72 13.15 8.83 21.91
N ARG A 73 12.71 9.43 20.80
CA ARG A 73 13.36 9.34 19.49
C ARG A 73 14.75 9.95 19.49
N GLU A 74 15.61 9.48 18.59
CA GLU A 74 16.93 10.08 18.35
C GLU A 74 17.77 10.19 19.64
N ASN A 75 17.73 9.16 20.48
CA ASN A 75 18.54 9.07 21.69
C ASN A 75 19.59 7.96 21.56
N ASN A 76 20.24 7.61 22.67
CA ASN A 76 21.31 6.62 22.72
C ASN A 76 20.93 5.44 23.63
N LEU A 77 19.66 5.04 23.63
CA LEU A 77 19.21 3.84 24.34
C LEU A 77 19.83 2.61 23.67
N THR A 78 20.41 1.71 24.46
CA THR A 78 21.05 0.48 23.97
C THR A 78 20.25 -0.77 24.30
N GLU A 79 19.45 -0.76 25.34
CA GLU A 79 18.69 -1.94 25.77
C GLU A 79 17.35 -1.54 26.41
N LEU A 80 16.38 -2.45 26.34
CA LEU A 80 15.11 -2.35 27.05
C LEU A 80 15.01 -3.47 28.07
N ARG A 81 15.12 -3.10 29.35
CA ARG A 81 15.12 -4.06 30.47
C ARG A 81 13.72 -4.25 31.04
N GLU A 82 13.47 -5.42 31.64
CA GLU A 82 12.27 -5.69 32.38
C GLU A 82 12.10 -4.69 33.53
N GLY A 83 10.89 -4.14 33.65
CA GLY A 83 10.56 -3.20 34.72
C GLY A 83 10.93 -1.74 34.44
N GLN A 84 11.78 -1.45 33.44
CA GLN A 84 12.17 -0.08 33.08
C GLN A 84 10.96 0.79 32.70
N LEU A 85 9.96 0.18 32.05
CA LEU A 85 8.70 0.82 31.65
C LEU A 85 7.53 0.57 32.63
N ALA A 86 7.75 -0.10 33.77
CA ALA A 86 6.66 -0.47 34.68
C ALA A 86 5.95 0.73 35.31
N GLY A 87 6.66 1.86 35.43
CA GLY A 87 6.12 3.13 35.93
C GLY A 87 5.18 3.85 34.96
N LEU A 88 4.94 3.32 33.75
CA LEU A 88 4.22 3.98 32.66
C LEU A 88 2.91 3.24 32.22
N PRO A 89 2.04 2.80 33.15
CA PRO A 89 0.92 1.90 32.82
C PRO A 89 -0.18 2.56 31.98
N GLN A 90 -0.17 3.89 31.86
CA GLN A 90 -1.18 4.67 31.13
C GLN A 90 -0.82 4.95 29.67
N LEU A 91 0.37 4.55 29.23
CA LEU A 91 0.83 4.79 27.86
C LEU A 91 -0.10 4.19 26.81
N THR A 92 -0.31 4.98 25.76
CA THR A 92 -1.11 4.63 24.59
C THR A 92 -0.27 4.55 23.33
N TRP A 93 0.85 5.29 23.29
CA TRP A 93 1.86 5.20 22.25
C TRP A 93 3.25 5.34 22.90
N LEU A 94 4.23 4.64 22.33
CA LEU A 94 5.62 4.65 22.76
C LEU A 94 6.52 4.66 21.52
N TYR A 95 7.30 5.71 21.36
CA TYR A 95 8.22 5.86 20.25
C TYR A 95 9.67 5.84 20.73
N LEU A 96 10.41 4.85 20.24
CA LEU A 96 11.80 4.54 20.60
C LEU A 96 12.66 4.41 19.34
N ASP A 97 12.20 4.95 18.21
CA ASP A 97 12.91 4.90 16.95
C ASP A 97 14.19 5.74 16.95
N HIS A 98 15.10 5.41 16.03
CA HIS A 98 16.40 6.07 15.89
C HIS A 98 17.22 6.06 17.19
N ASN A 99 17.25 4.90 17.85
CA ASN A 99 18.13 4.63 19.00
C ASN A 99 19.17 3.57 18.62
N ASN A 100 19.92 3.07 19.59
CA ASN A 100 20.92 2.02 19.42
C ASN A 100 20.51 0.71 20.10
N ILE A 101 19.20 0.45 20.21
CA ILE A 101 18.67 -0.69 20.96
C ILE A 101 19.06 -1.99 20.24
N ASP A 102 19.81 -2.85 20.90
CA ASP A 102 20.20 -4.18 20.41
C ASP A 102 19.56 -5.31 21.21
N ILE A 103 19.28 -5.08 22.51
CA ILE A 103 18.68 -6.05 23.42
C ILE A 103 17.29 -5.58 23.89
N VAL A 104 16.30 -6.46 23.76
CA VAL A 104 14.95 -6.28 24.33
C VAL A 104 14.62 -7.51 25.17
N GLU A 105 14.55 -7.35 26.49
CA GLU A 105 14.18 -8.44 27.39
C GLU A 105 12.71 -8.84 27.21
N GLU A 106 12.37 -10.12 27.43
CA GLU A 106 11.01 -10.64 27.25
C GLU A 106 9.95 -9.87 28.05
N GLY A 107 10.31 -9.38 29.23
CA GLY A 107 9.46 -8.60 30.11
C GLY A 107 9.51 -7.08 29.91
N ALA A 108 10.22 -6.55 28.91
CA ALA A 108 10.45 -5.11 28.73
C ALA A 108 9.14 -4.30 28.67
N PHE A 109 8.11 -4.84 28.02
CA PHE A 109 6.80 -4.18 27.84
C PHE A 109 5.73 -4.63 28.85
N ASN A 110 6.15 -5.26 29.95
CA ASN A 110 5.22 -5.65 31.01
C ASN A 110 4.42 -4.45 31.53
N ARG A 111 3.12 -4.68 31.81
CA ARG A 111 2.15 -3.68 32.29
C ARG A 111 1.70 -2.61 31.28
N LEU A 112 2.25 -2.55 30.07
CA LEU A 112 1.86 -1.59 29.02
C LEU A 112 0.59 -1.99 28.26
N ARG A 113 -0.46 -2.43 28.97
CA ARG A 113 -1.67 -3.01 28.36
C ARG A 113 -2.48 -2.03 27.51
N ARG A 114 -2.27 -0.72 27.69
CA ARG A 114 -3.03 0.35 27.02
C ARG A 114 -2.36 0.83 25.72
N VAL A 115 -1.12 0.41 25.45
CA VAL A 115 -0.37 0.79 24.26
C VAL A 115 -1.07 0.25 23.02
N LYS A 116 -1.19 1.13 22.03
CA LYS A 116 -1.79 0.91 20.73
C LYS A 116 -0.77 1.07 19.61
N GLU A 117 0.27 1.86 19.83
CA GLU A 117 1.31 2.15 18.85
C GLU A 117 2.67 1.99 19.52
N LEU A 118 3.52 1.15 18.96
CA LEU A 118 4.89 0.93 19.40
C LEU A 118 5.80 1.07 18.19
N ASP A 119 6.73 2.01 18.25
CA ASP A 119 7.73 2.25 17.23
C ASP A 119 9.11 1.93 17.80
N LEU A 120 9.75 0.90 17.24
CA LEU A 120 11.11 0.47 17.54
C LEU A 120 11.96 0.49 16.26
N SER A 121 11.53 1.23 15.24
CA SER A 121 12.22 1.29 13.96
C SER A 121 13.60 1.95 14.08
N SER A 122 14.48 1.73 13.11
CA SER A 122 15.82 2.33 13.08
C SER A 122 16.62 2.08 14.36
N ASN A 123 16.69 0.81 14.77
CA ASN A 123 17.48 0.32 15.91
C ASN A 123 18.44 -0.79 15.44
N ARG A 124 19.00 -1.57 16.36
CA ARG A 124 19.99 -2.62 16.07
C ARG A 124 19.51 -4.00 16.54
N ILE A 125 18.21 -4.20 16.65
CA ILE A 125 17.62 -5.41 17.24
C ILE A 125 17.85 -6.60 16.30
N GLU A 126 18.50 -7.65 16.81
CA GLU A 126 18.80 -8.86 16.04
C GLU A 126 17.79 -10.00 16.26
N SER A 127 17.16 -10.04 17.44
CA SER A 127 16.15 -11.04 17.80
C SER A 127 15.19 -10.50 18.85
N LEU A 128 13.99 -11.09 18.91
CA LEU A 128 12.96 -10.75 19.90
C LEU A 128 12.38 -12.06 20.47
N PRO A 129 12.36 -12.24 21.80
CA PRO A 129 11.78 -13.44 22.41
C PRO A 129 10.25 -13.48 22.25
N ASN A 130 9.66 -14.69 22.19
CA ASN A 130 8.22 -14.92 21.96
C ASN A 130 7.29 -14.09 22.87
N GLY A 131 7.65 -13.91 24.14
CA GLY A 131 6.82 -13.20 25.11
C GLY A 131 6.81 -11.68 24.99
N THR A 132 7.69 -11.08 24.18
CA THR A 132 7.95 -9.63 24.15
C THR A 132 6.68 -8.80 24.01
N PHE A 133 5.83 -9.12 23.03
CA PHE A 133 4.64 -8.34 22.73
C PHE A 133 3.36 -8.86 23.39
N ARG A 134 3.42 -10.00 24.08
CA ARG A 134 2.25 -10.63 24.73
C ARG A 134 1.49 -9.70 25.69
N PRO A 135 2.14 -8.80 26.46
CA PRO A 135 1.43 -7.84 27.31
C PRO A 135 0.60 -6.79 26.54
N LEU A 136 0.93 -6.54 25.27
CA LEU A 136 0.41 -5.45 24.43
C LEU A 136 -0.92 -5.81 23.73
N SER A 137 -1.89 -6.34 24.47
CA SER A 137 -3.18 -6.83 23.92
C SER A 137 -4.03 -5.79 23.15
N ASN A 138 -3.71 -4.50 23.25
CA ASN A 138 -4.38 -3.42 22.55
C ASN A 138 -3.58 -2.82 21.39
N LEU A 139 -2.42 -3.41 21.07
CA LEU A 139 -1.54 -2.95 19.99
C LEU A 139 -2.27 -2.98 18.64
N ARG A 140 -2.06 -1.93 17.85
CA ARG A 140 -2.63 -1.69 16.53
C ARG A 140 -1.55 -1.46 15.50
N ILE A 141 -0.53 -0.70 15.86
CA ILE A 141 0.62 -0.40 14.99
C ILE A 141 1.87 -0.88 15.71
N LEU A 142 2.65 -1.69 15.02
CA LEU A 142 3.97 -2.13 15.44
C LEU A 142 4.95 -1.86 14.31
N ASP A 143 5.94 -1.02 14.56
CA ASP A 143 7.04 -0.77 13.63
C ASP A 143 8.34 -1.34 14.17
N LEU A 144 8.90 -2.29 13.41
CA LEU A 144 10.19 -2.96 13.64
C LEU A 144 11.13 -2.76 12.43
N SER A 145 10.83 -1.79 11.57
CA SER A 145 11.59 -1.55 10.34
C SER A 145 13.01 -1.08 10.62
N TYR A 146 13.92 -1.25 9.65
CA TYR A 146 15.31 -0.79 9.78
C TYR A 146 15.99 -1.33 11.06
N ASN A 147 15.82 -2.62 11.32
CA ASN A 147 16.51 -3.36 12.36
C ASN A 147 17.39 -4.45 11.71
N ARG A 148 17.86 -5.41 12.50
CA ARG A 148 18.75 -6.49 12.05
C ARG A 148 18.13 -7.86 12.32
N LEU A 149 16.79 -7.95 12.35
CA LEU A 149 16.08 -9.18 12.67
C LEU A 149 16.42 -10.25 11.62
N GLN A 150 17.02 -11.36 12.06
CA GLN A 150 17.40 -12.46 11.17
C GLN A 150 16.31 -13.54 11.09
N ALA A 151 15.52 -13.66 12.15
CA ALA A 151 14.43 -14.60 12.26
C ALA A 151 13.32 -14.01 13.14
N LEU A 152 12.10 -14.52 12.95
CA LEU A 152 10.98 -14.27 13.84
C LEU A 152 10.69 -15.55 14.61
N GLU A 153 10.52 -15.42 15.92
CA GLU A 153 10.06 -16.52 16.75
C GLU A 153 8.58 -16.84 16.44
N ALA A 154 8.22 -18.13 16.49
CA ALA A 154 6.94 -18.62 15.95
C ALA A 154 5.69 -18.04 16.63
N ASP A 155 5.79 -17.69 17.91
CA ASP A 155 4.70 -17.16 18.73
C ASP A 155 4.90 -15.67 19.08
N LEU A 156 5.83 -14.97 18.42
CA LEU A 156 6.17 -13.58 18.71
C LEU A 156 4.96 -12.63 18.68
N PHE A 157 4.02 -12.86 17.76
CA PHE A 157 2.80 -12.05 17.60
C PHE A 157 1.54 -12.71 18.20
N HIS A 158 1.71 -13.72 19.05
CA HIS A 158 0.59 -14.43 19.66
C HIS A 158 -0.32 -13.50 20.46
N GLY A 159 -1.63 -13.59 20.24
CA GLY A 159 -2.62 -12.78 20.94
C GLY A 159 -2.80 -11.33 20.46
N LEU A 160 -2.03 -10.85 19.47
CA LEU A 160 -2.13 -9.49 18.91
C LEU A 160 -3.34 -9.29 17.99
N ARG A 161 -4.54 -9.61 18.47
CA ARG A 161 -5.80 -9.66 17.70
C ARG A 161 -6.27 -8.32 17.15
N LYS A 162 -5.75 -7.21 17.70
CA LYS A 162 -6.09 -5.83 17.32
C LYS A 162 -5.04 -5.18 16.43
N LEU A 163 -3.94 -5.88 16.12
CA LEU A 163 -2.89 -5.38 15.26
C LEU A 163 -3.46 -5.16 13.85
N THR A 164 -3.30 -3.95 13.33
CA THR A 164 -3.75 -3.52 12.01
C THR A 164 -2.58 -3.31 11.06
N ASN A 165 -1.44 -2.83 11.56
CA ASN A 165 -0.27 -2.49 10.76
C ASN A 165 0.97 -3.10 11.42
N LEU A 166 1.71 -3.88 10.62
CA LEU A 166 2.99 -4.43 11.02
C LEU A 166 4.03 -4.07 9.96
N HIS A 167 5.08 -3.39 10.40
CA HIS A 167 6.20 -3.02 9.55
C HIS A 167 7.45 -3.80 9.99
N LEU A 168 8.01 -4.57 9.08
CA LEU A 168 9.23 -5.39 9.25
C LEU A 168 10.23 -5.10 8.11
N ARG A 169 10.07 -3.96 7.43
CA ARG A 169 10.87 -3.56 6.28
C ARG A 169 12.35 -3.39 6.65
N TYR A 170 13.27 -3.64 5.73
CA TYR A 170 14.71 -3.44 5.99
C TYR A 170 15.19 -4.19 7.24
N ASN A 171 15.02 -5.51 7.21
CA ASN A 171 15.58 -6.44 8.17
C ASN A 171 16.39 -7.52 7.41
N ALA A 172 16.81 -8.58 8.09
CA ALA A 172 17.58 -9.68 7.52
C ALA A 172 16.79 -11.01 7.55
N LEU A 173 15.47 -10.94 7.46
CA LEU A 173 14.61 -12.12 7.59
C LEU A 173 14.79 -13.05 6.39
N ARG A 174 15.09 -14.33 6.66
CA ARG A 174 15.30 -15.35 5.62
C ARG A 174 14.05 -16.18 5.31
N PHE A 175 13.14 -16.29 6.27
CA PHE A 175 11.89 -17.02 6.13
C PHE A 175 10.80 -16.42 7.02
N VAL A 176 9.54 -16.63 6.64
CA VAL A 176 8.37 -16.29 7.47
C VAL A 176 7.84 -17.58 8.13
N PRO A 177 7.90 -17.71 9.47
CA PRO A 177 7.43 -18.90 10.15
C PRO A 177 5.94 -19.20 9.85
N VAL A 178 5.61 -20.48 9.76
CA VAL A 178 4.24 -20.92 9.48
C VAL A 178 3.32 -20.52 10.63
N ARG A 179 2.16 -19.93 10.32
CA ARG A 179 1.13 -19.50 11.29
C ARG A 179 1.57 -18.41 12.29
N ILE A 180 2.70 -17.73 12.08
CA ILE A 180 3.12 -16.61 12.95
C ILE A 180 2.04 -15.51 13.07
N PHE A 181 1.23 -15.33 12.03
CA PHE A 181 0.16 -14.34 11.98
C PHE A 181 -1.24 -14.88 12.32
N GLN A 182 -1.36 -16.12 12.81
CA GLN A 182 -2.64 -16.82 12.99
C GLN A 182 -3.67 -16.04 13.84
N ASP A 183 -3.17 -15.28 14.83
CA ASP A 183 -4.00 -14.48 15.73
C ASP A 183 -4.16 -13.02 15.31
N CYS A 184 -3.45 -12.55 14.28
CA CYS A 184 -3.47 -11.17 13.77
C CYS A 184 -4.69 -10.88 12.88
N ARG A 185 -5.89 -11.18 13.39
CA ARG A 185 -7.17 -11.19 12.64
C ARG A 185 -7.68 -9.82 12.19
N SER A 186 -7.07 -8.74 12.66
CA SER A 186 -7.43 -7.36 12.30
C SER A 186 -6.42 -6.69 11.37
N MET A 187 -5.39 -7.42 10.95
CA MET A 187 -4.31 -6.88 10.15
C MET A 187 -4.82 -6.45 8.77
N LEU A 188 -4.45 -5.23 8.38
CA LEU A 188 -4.78 -4.58 7.12
C LEU A 188 -3.53 -4.39 6.25
N PHE A 189 -2.40 -4.10 6.89
CA PHE A 189 -1.14 -3.80 6.24
C PHE A 189 0.00 -4.64 6.83
N LEU A 190 0.77 -5.28 5.96
CA LEU A 190 1.96 -6.04 6.32
C LEU A 190 3.11 -5.69 5.37
N ASP A 191 4.19 -5.17 5.95
CA ASP A 191 5.41 -4.86 5.20
C ASP A 191 6.58 -5.78 5.59
N LEU A 192 6.99 -6.62 4.63
CA LEU A 192 8.14 -7.52 4.68
C LEU A 192 9.18 -7.18 3.60
N GLY A 193 9.09 -6.00 2.98
CA GLY A 193 10.00 -5.57 1.92
C GLY A 193 11.44 -5.40 2.42
N TYR A 194 12.41 -5.45 1.51
CA TYR A 194 13.84 -5.29 1.84
C TYR A 194 14.30 -6.26 2.94
N ASN A 195 14.03 -7.55 2.72
CA ASN A 195 14.50 -8.65 3.55
C ASN A 195 15.29 -9.65 2.69
N GLN A 196 15.58 -10.85 3.21
CA GLN A 196 16.33 -11.90 2.52
C GLN A 196 15.46 -13.14 2.32
N LEU A 197 14.14 -12.95 2.10
CA LEU A 197 13.20 -14.07 1.98
C LEU A 197 13.45 -14.84 0.68
N GLN A 198 13.85 -16.10 0.81
CA GLN A 198 14.14 -16.97 -0.35
C GLN A 198 12.93 -17.77 -0.81
N SER A 199 12.03 -18.07 0.13
CA SER A 199 10.80 -18.82 -0.14
C SER A 199 9.71 -18.46 0.85
N LEU A 200 8.47 -18.76 0.47
CA LEU A 200 7.29 -18.63 1.32
C LEU A 200 6.72 -20.01 1.58
N ALA A 201 6.47 -20.34 2.84
CA ALA A 201 5.83 -21.59 3.18
C ALA A 201 4.32 -21.51 2.99
N ARG A 202 3.69 -22.65 2.70
CA ARG A 202 2.24 -22.74 2.65
C ARG A 202 1.67 -22.36 4.02
N ASN A 203 0.68 -21.47 4.04
CA ASN A 203 0.04 -20.96 5.26
C ASN A 203 0.93 -20.06 6.15
N SER A 204 2.05 -19.50 5.65
CA SER A 204 2.78 -18.46 6.39
C SER A 204 1.87 -17.26 6.73
N PHE A 205 0.95 -16.90 5.83
CA PHE A 205 0.00 -15.79 5.99
C PHE A 205 -1.38 -16.22 6.52
N ALA A 206 -1.48 -17.38 7.17
CA ALA A 206 -2.73 -17.81 7.78
C ALA A 206 -3.19 -16.85 8.87
N GLY A 207 -4.51 -16.59 8.94
CA GLY A 207 -5.12 -15.65 9.88
C GLY A 207 -5.34 -14.24 9.34
N LEU A 208 -4.67 -13.88 8.23
CA LEU A 208 -4.69 -12.53 7.64
C LEU A 208 -5.87 -12.28 6.68
N PHE A 209 -7.09 -12.64 7.09
CA PHE A 209 -8.27 -12.56 6.22
C PHE A 209 -8.79 -11.12 5.95
N LYS A 210 -8.26 -10.12 6.66
CA LYS A 210 -8.56 -8.69 6.45
C LYS A 210 -7.43 -7.92 5.75
N LEU A 211 -6.31 -8.58 5.44
CA LEU A 211 -5.15 -7.93 4.86
C LEU A 211 -5.52 -7.36 3.49
N THR A 212 -5.26 -6.08 3.31
CA THR A 212 -5.53 -5.35 2.06
C THR A 212 -4.26 -5.10 1.26
N GLU A 213 -3.12 -4.97 1.93
CA GLU A 213 -1.85 -4.60 1.31
C GLU A 213 -0.71 -5.45 1.87
N LEU A 214 0.04 -6.08 0.97
CA LEU A 214 1.17 -6.94 1.28
C LEU A 214 2.39 -6.52 0.48
N HIS A 215 3.48 -6.20 1.19
CA HIS A 215 4.77 -5.88 0.63
C HIS A 215 5.76 -7.02 0.82
N LEU A 216 6.29 -7.52 -0.29
CA LEU A 216 7.31 -8.56 -0.39
C LEU A 216 8.42 -8.15 -1.37
N GLU A 217 8.48 -6.87 -1.75
CA GLU A 217 9.48 -6.35 -2.67
C GLU A 217 10.90 -6.43 -2.11
N HIS A 218 11.91 -6.40 -2.98
CA HIS A 218 13.32 -6.41 -2.56
C HIS A 218 13.65 -7.57 -1.62
N ASN A 219 13.30 -8.79 -2.05
CA ASN A 219 13.63 -10.05 -1.39
C ASN A 219 14.37 -10.97 -2.37
N GLU A 220 14.55 -12.25 -2.02
CA GLU A 220 15.26 -13.25 -2.81
C GLU A 220 14.33 -14.35 -3.34
N LEU A 221 13.04 -14.04 -3.53
CA LEU A 221 12.05 -15.04 -3.93
C LEU A 221 12.31 -15.52 -5.36
N VAL A 222 12.44 -16.84 -5.52
CA VAL A 222 12.75 -17.48 -6.83
C VAL A 222 11.48 -17.82 -7.63
N LYS A 223 10.31 -17.83 -7.00
CA LYS A 223 9.03 -18.15 -7.65
C LYS A 223 7.91 -17.28 -7.10
N VAL A 224 7.07 -16.76 -7.98
CA VAL A 224 5.77 -16.19 -7.59
C VAL A 224 4.74 -17.31 -7.66
N ASN A 225 4.51 -17.97 -6.52
CA ASN A 225 3.47 -18.98 -6.41
C ASN A 225 2.25 -18.40 -5.69
N LEU A 226 1.20 -18.11 -6.46
CA LEU A 226 -0.02 -17.52 -5.91
C LEU A 226 -0.72 -18.45 -4.90
N ALA A 227 -0.44 -19.77 -4.94
CA ALA A 227 -1.03 -20.78 -4.05
C ALA A 227 -0.61 -20.64 -2.57
N HIS A 228 0.31 -19.73 -2.28
CA HIS A 228 0.68 -19.37 -0.91
C HIS A 228 -0.32 -18.39 -0.26
N PHE A 229 -1.17 -17.74 -1.05
CA PHE A 229 -2.02 -16.64 -0.63
C PHE A 229 -3.56 -16.88 -0.67
N PRO A 230 -4.10 -18.12 -0.66
CA PRO A 230 -5.55 -18.35 -0.84
C PRO A 230 -6.40 -17.84 0.33
N ARG A 231 -5.78 -17.52 1.48
CA ARG A 231 -6.46 -17.01 2.67
C ARG A 231 -6.54 -15.48 2.71
N LEU A 232 -5.83 -14.78 1.81
CA LEU A 232 -5.80 -13.33 1.71
C LEU A 232 -7.00 -12.83 0.89
N ILE A 233 -8.21 -13.15 1.37
CA ILE A 233 -9.46 -12.94 0.62
C ILE A 233 -9.83 -11.47 0.43
N ALA A 234 -9.26 -10.57 1.23
CA ALA A 234 -9.50 -9.12 1.18
C ALA A 234 -8.35 -8.34 0.54
N LEU A 235 -7.35 -9.04 -0.02
CA LEU A 235 -6.16 -8.42 -0.58
C LEU A 235 -6.54 -7.55 -1.79
N ARG A 236 -5.96 -6.34 -1.84
CA ARG A 236 -6.14 -5.36 -2.90
C ARG A 236 -4.85 -5.10 -3.66
N THR A 237 -3.73 -5.12 -2.95
CA THR A 237 -2.43 -4.78 -3.51
C THR A 237 -1.37 -5.76 -3.04
N LEU A 238 -0.61 -6.28 -4.00
CA LEU A 238 0.50 -7.20 -3.79
C LEU A 238 1.75 -6.66 -4.48
N TYR A 239 2.77 -6.33 -3.69
CA TYR A 239 4.09 -5.93 -4.18
C TYR A 239 5.08 -7.09 -4.05
N MET A 240 5.65 -7.51 -5.17
CA MET A 240 6.67 -8.56 -5.26
C MET A 240 7.81 -8.16 -6.22
N HIS A 241 7.92 -6.87 -6.55
CA HIS A 241 8.97 -6.36 -7.42
C HIS A 241 10.37 -6.52 -6.82
N ASN A 242 11.42 -6.43 -7.66
CA ASN A 242 12.81 -6.58 -7.20
C ASN A 242 13.06 -7.87 -6.41
N ASN A 243 12.55 -8.99 -6.92
CA ASN A 243 12.88 -10.33 -6.43
C ASN A 243 13.72 -11.08 -7.50
N ARG A 244 13.88 -12.39 -7.36
CA ARG A 244 14.61 -13.25 -8.31
C ARG A 244 13.68 -14.25 -8.98
N ALA A 245 12.41 -13.88 -9.14
CA ALA A 245 11.40 -14.84 -9.56
C ALA A 245 11.56 -15.16 -11.05
N THR A 246 11.65 -16.44 -11.40
CA THR A 246 11.77 -16.88 -12.81
C THR A 246 10.45 -17.30 -13.43
N ILE A 247 9.45 -17.57 -12.60
CA ILE A 247 8.14 -18.06 -13.03
C ILE A 247 7.02 -17.56 -12.13
N VAL A 248 5.86 -17.28 -12.75
CA VAL A 248 4.60 -17.02 -12.06
C VAL A 248 3.67 -18.22 -12.26
N VAL A 249 3.27 -18.85 -11.16
CA VAL A 249 2.46 -20.08 -11.16
C VAL A 249 1.27 -19.99 -10.22
N ASN A 250 0.24 -20.75 -10.54
CA ASN A 250 -0.87 -21.02 -9.65
C ASN A 250 -1.32 -22.48 -9.76
N THR A 251 -1.10 -23.26 -8.69
CA THR A 251 -1.43 -24.69 -8.65
C THR A 251 -2.77 -25.02 -7.98
N LEU A 252 -3.56 -24.03 -7.51
CA LEU A 252 -4.88 -24.31 -6.92
C LEU A 252 -5.94 -23.36 -7.48
N GLU A 253 -7.19 -23.79 -7.40
CA GLU A 253 -8.33 -23.00 -7.85
C GLU A 253 -8.88 -22.17 -6.69
N TRP A 254 -8.77 -20.84 -6.78
CA TRP A 254 -9.48 -19.88 -5.94
C TRP A 254 -9.57 -18.54 -6.67
N THR A 255 -10.35 -17.61 -6.13
CA THR A 255 -10.53 -16.28 -6.72
C THR A 255 -10.34 -15.16 -5.69
N TRP A 256 -9.60 -14.13 -6.08
CA TRP A 256 -9.50 -12.86 -5.39
C TRP A 256 -10.53 -11.88 -5.93
N GLN A 257 -11.55 -11.64 -5.13
CA GLN A 257 -12.64 -10.73 -5.51
C GLN A 257 -12.23 -9.26 -5.46
N TYR A 258 -11.18 -8.91 -4.71
CA TYR A 258 -10.81 -7.52 -4.43
C TYR A 258 -9.39 -7.15 -4.87
N LEU A 259 -8.64 -8.09 -5.46
CA LEU A 259 -7.25 -7.82 -5.86
C LEU A 259 -7.26 -6.92 -7.10
N GLU A 260 -6.68 -5.73 -6.96
CA GLU A 260 -6.70 -4.67 -7.96
C GLU A 260 -5.31 -4.41 -8.54
N LYS A 261 -4.24 -4.65 -7.77
CA LYS A 261 -2.87 -4.38 -8.19
C LYS A 261 -1.92 -5.53 -7.85
N ILE A 262 -1.16 -5.97 -8.85
CA ILE A 262 -0.02 -6.87 -8.70
C ILE A 262 1.20 -6.20 -9.33
N ASP A 263 2.27 -6.10 -8.55
CA ASP A 263 3.55 -5.60 -9.03
C ASP A 263 4.60 -6.70 -8.91
N VAL A 264 5.03 -7.23 -10.06
CA VAL A 264 6.09 -8.24 -10.20
C VAL A 264 7.21 -7.73 -11.11
N SER A 265 7.34 -6.41 -11.22
CA SER A 265 8.40 -5.75 -12.00
C SER A 265 9.80 -6.07 -11.45
N ALA A 266 10.84 -5.85 -12.27
CA ALA A 266 12.23 -6.04 -11.86
C ALA A 266 12.50 -7.42 -11.24
N ASN A 267 11.98 -8.47 -11.86
CA ASN A 267 12.26 -9.87 -11.53
C ASN A 267 13.04 -10.53 -12.68
N GLU A 268 13.14 -11.86 -12.68
CA GLU A 268 13.81 -12.64 -13.72
C GLU A 268 12.78 -13.51 -14.47
N ILE A 269 11.53 -13.07 -14.59
CA ILE A 269 10.42 -13.91 -15.05
C ILE A 269 10.58 -14.22 -16.54
N GLU A 270 10.73 -15.51 -16.86
CA GLU A 270 10.80 -16.04 -18.23
C GLU A 270 9.45 -16.63 -18.65
N HIS A 271 8.69 -17.17 -17.70
CA HIS A 271 7.46 -17.91 -17.96
C HIS A 271 6.33 -17.53 -17.01
N ILE A 272 5.12 -17.46 -17.56
CA ILE A 272 3.88 -17.25 -16.82
C ILE A 272 2.94 -18.40 -17.17
N GLU A 273 2.38 -19.05 -16.16
CA GLU A 273 1.42 -20.14 -16.37
C GLU A 273 0.09 -19.61 -16.94
N PRO A 274 -0.51 -20.22 -17.98
CA PRO A 274 -1.65 -19.65 -18.71
C PRO A 274 -2.87 -19.27 -17.87
N HIS A 275 -3.16 -20.03 -16.81
CA HIS A 275 -4.36 -19.87 -15.98
C HIS A 275 -4.11 -19.04 -14.71
N VAL A 276 -2.92 -18.46 -14.55
CA VAL A 276 -2.48 -17.86 -13.28
C VAL A 276 -3.36 -16.67 -12.85
N PHE A 277 -3.77 -15.85 -13.82
CA PHE A 277 -4.55 -14.62 -13.60
C PHE A 277 -6.07 -14.84 -13.63
N GLU A 278 -6.56 -16.05 -13.93
CA GLU A 278 -7.98 -16.38 -13.74
C GLU A 278 -8.41 -16.26 -12.27
N SER A 279 -7.44 -16.43 -11.36
CA SER A 279 -7.62 -16.21 -9.93
C SER A 279 -7.84 -14.73 -9.57
N ALA A 280 -7.55 -13.77 -10.46
CA ALA A 280 -7.60 -12.33 -10.22
C ALA A 280 -8.47 -11.59 -11.26
N PRO A 281 -9.79 -11.87 -11.34
CA PRO A 281 -10.65 -11.35 -12.41
C PRO A 281 -10.85 -9.82 -12.40
N ASN A 282 -10.61 -9.16 -11.26
CA ASN A 282 -10.79 -7.72 -11.09
C ASN A 282 -9.46 -6.93 -11.08
N LEU A 283 -8.39 -7.54 -11.62
CA LEU A 283 -7.08 -6.91 -11.67
C LEU A 283 -7.11 -5.68 -12.59
N LYS A 284 -6.61 -4.55 -12.08
CA LYS A 284 -6.58 -3.25 -12.77
C LYS A 284 -5.18 -2.83 -13.13
N VAL A 285 -4.21 -3.09 -12.26
CA VAL A 285 -2.82 -2.68 -12.43
C VAL A 285 -1.94 -3.91 -12.39
N LEU A 286 -1.22 -4.16 -13.48
CA LEU A 286 -0.26 -5.25 -13.58
C LEU A 286 1.09 -4.68 -14.03
N MET A 287 2.10 -4.79 -13.17
CA MET A 287 3.45 -4.34 -13.50
C MET A 287 4.35 -5.55 -13.77
N LEU A 288 4.80 -5.68 -15.00
CA LEU A 288 5.63 -6.78 -15.52
C LEU A 288 6.92 -6.28 -16.19
N ASP A 289 7.22 -4.98 -16.08
CA ASP A 289 8.42 -4.40 -16.65
C ASP A 289 9.70 -4.96 -16.01
N SER A 290 10.81 -4.83 -16.74
CA SER A 290 12.15 -5.24 -16.29
C SER A 290 12.19 -6.73 -15.91
N ASN A 291 11.70 -7.60 -16.77
CA ASN A 291 11.70 -9.07 -16.62
C ASN A 291 12.40 -9.73 -17.83
N ARG A 292 12.26 -11.04 -18.02
CA ARG A 292 12.87 -11.81 -19.12
C ARG A 292 11.82 -12.46 -20.04
N LEU A 293 10.64 -11.87 -20.15
CA LEU A 293 9.57 -12.41 -20.98
C LEU A 293 9.93 -12.27 -22.46
N THR A 294 9.73 -13.34 -23.21
CA THR A 294 9.92 -13.33 -24.67
C THR A 294 8.61 -13.21 -25.44
N TYR A 295 7.51 -13.73 -24.88
CA TYR A 295 6.16 -13.62 -25.42
C TYR A 295 5.12 -13.74 -24.28
N VAL A 296 3.85 -13.48 -24.59
CA VAL A 296 2.71 -13.71 -23.68
C VAL A 296 1.68 -14.57 -24.41
N ASP A 297 1.25 -15.65 -23.76
CA ASP A 297 0.26 -16.58 -24.32
C ASP A 297 -1.14 -15.95 -24.42
N GLN A 298 -1.92 -16.35 -25.42
CA GLN A 298 -3.28 -15.84 -25.66
C GLN A 298 -4.20 -16.05 -24.45
N GLN A 299 -4.12 -17.19 -23.75
CA GLN A 299 -4.97 -17.47 -22.60
C GLN A 299 -4.70 -16.49 -21.44
N ILE A 300 -3.44 -16.05 -21.29
CA ILE A 300 -3.07 -15.03 -20.31
C ILE A 300 -3.72 -13.70 -20.70
N LEU A 301 -3.63 -13.32 -21.98
CA LEU A 301 -4.21 -12.06 -22.49
C LEU A 301 -5.74 -12.03 -22.32
N ASP A 302 -6.41 -13.17 -22.51
CA ASP A 302 -7.86 -13.30 -22.33
C ASP A 302 -8.29 -13.03 -20.88
N SER A 303 -7.42 -13.35 -19.90
CA SER A 303 -7.67 -13.07 -18.48
C SER A 303 -7.52 -11.59 -18.11
N TRP A 304 -6.79 -10.79 -18.90
CA TRP A 304 -6.50 -9.38 -18.65
C TRP A 304 -7.62 -8.41 -19.05
N SER A 305 -8.87 -8.83 -18.90
CA SER A 305 -10.07 -8.11 -19.37
C SER A 305 -10.36 -6.78 -18.63
N CYS A 306 -9.92 -6.65 -17.39
CA CYS A 306 -10.20 -5.49 -16.53
C CYS A 306 -9.00 -4.56 -16.31
N LEU A 307 -7.87 -4.78 -16.99
CA LEU A 307 -6.67 -3.97 -16.80
C LEU A 307 -6.91 -2.52 -17.24
N GLU A 308 -6.51 -1.59 -16.37
CA GLU A 308 -6.46 -0.15 -16.60
C GLU A 308 -5.02 0.32 -16.83
N THR A 309 -4.03 -0.38 -16.26
CA THR A 309 -2.61 -0.05 -16.37
C THR A 309 -1.76 -1.32 -16.50
N ILE A 310 -0.85 -1.33 -17.47
CA ILE A 310 0.10 -2.42 -17.68
C ILE A 310 1.50 -1.90 -18.01
N THR A 311 2.54 -2.43 -17.36
CA THR A 311 3.93 -2.14 -17.73
C THR A 311 4.61 -3.42 -18.22
N LEU A 312 5.34 -3.32 -19.32
CA LEU A 312 5.93 -4.43 -20.06
C LEU A 312 7.32 -4.09 -20.64
N ALA A 313 7.79 -2.84 -20.48
CA ALA A 313 9.10 -2.41 -20.97
C ALA A 313 10.24 -3.21 -20.31
N GLY A 314 11.40 -3.28 -20.96
CA GLY A 314 12.58 -3.94 -20.40
C GLY A 314 12.46 -5.47 -20.28
N ASN A 315 11.65 -6.10 -21.13
CA ASN A 315 11.59 -7.55 -21.31
C ASN A 315 12.35 -7.98 -22.58
N ASP A 316 12.61 -9.27 -22.71
CA ASP A 316 13.37 -9.86 -23.81
C ASP A 316 12.49 -10.24 -25.00
N TRP A 317 11.65 -9.32 -25.49
CA TRP A 317 10.63 -9.59 -26.50
C TRP A 317 11.21 -10.20 -27.79
N GLU A 318 10.74 -11.40 -28.15
CA GLU A 318 11.09 -12.08 -29.39
C GLU A 318 10.10 -11.69 -30.48
N CYS A 319 10.44 -10.70 -31.29
CA CYS A 319 9.63 -10.16 -32.37
C CYS A 319 9.61 -11.09 -33.59
N SER A 320 9.05 -12.27 -33.37
CA SER A 320 8.67 -13.27 -34.36
C SER A 320 7.14 -13.41 -34.38
N ARG A 321 6.60 -14.56 -34.80
CA ARG A 321 5.14 -14.78 -34.80
C ARG A 321 4.54 -14.88 -33.39
N ASN A 322 5.37 -15.14 -32.38
CA ASN A 322 4.93 -15.36 -31.00
C ASN A 322 4.39 -14.07 -30.33
N VAL A 323 4.84 -12.89 -30.76
CA VAL A 323 4.35 -11.61 -30.21
C VAL A 323 3.03 -11.14 -30.83
N CYS A 324 2.51 -11.82 -31.87
CA CYS A 324 1.31 -11.38 -32.58
C CYS A 324 0.06 -11.29 -31.69
N ALA A 325 -0.10 -12.21 -30.75
CA ALA A 325 -1.19 -12.18 -29.77
C ALA A 325 -1.10 -10.93 -28.88
N LEU A 326 0.10 -10.66 -28.35
CA LEU A 326 0.38 -9.49 -27.52
C LEU A 326 0.23 -8.18 -28.31
N ALA A 327 0.74 -8.11 -29.53
CA ALA A 327 0.62 -6.94 -30.40
C ALA A 327 -0.85 -6.61 -30.71
N THR A 328 -1.64 -7.64 -31.06
CA THR A 328 -3.09 -7.48 -31.28
C THR A 328 -3.80 -6.98 -30.02
N TRP A 329 -3.45 -7.55 -28.86
CA TRP A 329 -4.01 -7.11 -27.59
C TRP A 329 -3.62 -5.65 -27.26
N LEU A 330 -2.36 -5.27 -27.45
CA LEU A 330 -1.84 -3.92 -27.17
C LEU A 330 -2.47 -2.85 -28.07
N THR A 331 -2.78 -3.17 -29.33
CA THR A 331 -3.47 -2.23 -30.24
C THR A 331 -4.93 -2.00 -29.85
N ALA A 332 -5.59 -3.01 -29.26
CA ALA A 332 -6.95 -2.90 -28.74
C ALA A 332 -7.02 -2.27 -27.34
N PHE A 333 -5.93 -2.36 -26.56
CA PHE A 333 -5.85 -1.88 -25.19
C PHE A 333 -5.94 -0.35 -25.11
N ARG A 334 -6.89 0.16 -24.31
CA ARG A 334 -7.14 1.62 -24.12
C ARG A 334 -6.63 2.17 -22.79
N GLY A 335 -5.98 1.36 -21.97
CA GLY A 335 -5.45 1.77 -20.67
C GLY A 335 -4.10 2.46 -20.77
N GLN A 336 -3.49 2.70 -19.61
CA GLN A 336 -2.14 3.24 -19.50
C GLN A 336 -1.11 2.13 -19.73
N ARG A 337 -0.14 2.36 -20.61
CA ARG A 337 0.98 1.45 -20.87
C ARG A 337 2.27 2.22 -21.09
N ASP A 338 3.40 1.52 -20.98
CA ASP A 338 4.71 2.08 -21.33
C ASP A 338 4.75 2.52 -22.80
N SER A 339 5.54 3.57 -23.06
CA SER A 339 5.60 4.23 -24.37
C SER A 339 6.44 3.50 -25.42
N SER A 340 7.34 2.59 -25.05
CA SER A 340 8.12 1.79 -26.02
C SER A 340 8.37 0.37 -25.52
N LEU A 341 7.94 -0.62 -26.29
CA LEU A 341 8.29 -2.02 -26.05
C LEU A 341 9.32 -2.42 -27.11
N GLN A 342 10.59 -2.48 -26.75
CA GLN A 342 11.65 -2.79 -27.71
C GLN A 342 11.78 -4.30 -27.94
N CYS A 343 12.00 -4.70 -29.19
CA CYS A 343 12.37 -6.06 -29.55
C CYS A 343 13.80 -6.36 -29.10
N SER A 344 14.02 -7.53 -28.51
CA SER A 344 15.36 -8.04 -28.16
C SER A 344 15.89 -9.03 -29.20
N SER A 345 15.00 -9.72 -29.91
CA SER A 345 15.30 -10.75 -30.92
C SER A 345 14.25 -10.70 -32.03
N PRO A 346 14.55 -11.13 -33.27
CA PRO A 346 15.88 -11.48 -33.79
C PRO A 346 16.74 -10.23 -34.06
N ASP A 347 18.03 -10.42 -34.35
CA ASP A 347 19.00 -9.32 -34.59
C ASP A 347 18.52 -8.28 -35.64
N THR A 348 17.65 -8.68 -36.57
CA THR A 348 17.10 -7.79 -37.60
C THR A 348 16.07 -6.80 -37.07
N ALA A 349 15.41 -7.10 -35.94
CA ALA A 349 14.39 -6.25 -35.32
C ALA A 349 14.86 -5.67 -33.98
N GLN A 350 16.07 -6.01 -33.52
CA GLN A 350 16.56 -5.62 -32.21
C GLN A 350 16.59 -4.09 -32.04
N GLY A 351 15.99 -3.60 -30.96
CA GLY A 351 15.92 -2.17 -30.62
C GLY A 351 14.77 -1.40 -31.26
N GLU A 352 14.08 -1.98 -32.25
CA GLU A 352 12.85 -1.42 -32.83
C GLU A 352 11.68 -1.56 -31.84
N ASP A 353 10.69 -0.66 -31.94
CA ASP A 353 9.44 -0.85 -31.19
C ASP A 353 8.68 -2.06 -31.75
N MET A 354 8.14 -2.90 -30.85
CA MET A 354 7.45 -4.14 -31.17
C MET A 354 6.32 -3.94 -32.17
N LEU A 355 5.51 -2.89 -32.00
CA LEU A 355 4.36 -2.66 -32.87
C LEU A 355 4.80 -2.22 -34.27
N ASP A 356 5.85 -1.39 -34.33
CA ASP A 356 6.45 -0.95 -35.59
C ASP A 356 7.13 -2.13 -36.31
N ALA A 357 7.85 -3.00 -35.59
CA ALA A 357 8.46 -4.20 -36.13
C ALA A 357 7.41 -5.19 -36.69
N VAL A 358 6.29 -5.39 -35.99
CA VAL A 358 5.19 -6.24 -36.47
C VAL A 358 4.63 -5.74 -37.80
N TYR A 359 4.48 -4.42 -37.96
CA TYR A 359 4.01 -3.81 -39.21
C TYR A 359 5.07 -3.86 -40.30
N ALA A 360 6.31 -3.45 -40.01
CA ALA A 360 7.39 -3.33 -40.98
C ALA A 360 7.82 -4.68 -41.57
N PHE A 361 7.84 -5.74 -40.74
CA PHE A 361 8.24 -7.09 -41.15
C PHE A 361 7.04 -7.99 -41.48
N GLN A 362 5.81 -7.47 -41.46
CA GLN A 362 4.57 -8.22 -41.75
C GLN A 362 4.46 -9.53 -40.95
N LEU A 363 4.90 -9.54 -39.69
CA LEU A 363 5.07 -10.76 -38.88
C LEU A 363 3.76 -11.52 -38.63
N CYS A 364 2.64 -10.78 -38.58
CA CYS A 364 1.33 -11.27 -38.19
C CYS A 364 0.35 -11.35 -39.36
N GLU A 365 0.81 -11.16 -40.59
CA GLU A 365 0.00 -11.44 -41.77
C GLU A 365 -0.10 -12.96 -41.99
N ASP A 366 -1.27 -13.43 -42.40
CA ASP A 366 -1.45 -14.82 -42.77
C ASP A 366 -0.94 -15.06 -44.19
N PRO A 367 -0.11 -16.09 -44.43
CA PRO A 367 0.37 -16.43 -45.77
C PRO A 367 -0.75 -16.92 -46.72
N SER A 368 -2.01 -16.98 -46.27
CA SER A 368 -3.15 -17.44 -47.08
C SER A 368 -3.75 -16.37 -47.99
N ASN A 369 -3.23 -15.13 -47.98
CA ASN A 369 -3.62 -14.08 -48.90
C ASN A 369 -2.62 -13.83 -50.05
N GLU A 370 -1.76 -14.80 -50.38
CA GLU A 370 -1.17 -14.85 -51.72
C GLU A 370 -2.23 -15.32 -52.73
N VAL A 371 -2.91 -14.33 -53.33
CA VAL A 371 -3.64 -14.53 -54.57
C VAL A 371 -2.68 -15.08 -55.60
N THR A 372 -2.93 -16.34 -55.97
CA THR A 372 -2.28 -17.08 -57.04
C THR A 372 -2.48 -16.37 -58.37
N THR A 373 -1.49 -15.58 -58.78
CA THR A 373 -1.29 -15.22 -60.18
C THR A 373 0.16 -15.43 -60.58
N ALA A 374 0.53 -16.70 -60.79
CA ALA A 374 1.61 -17.04 -61.71
C ALA A 374 1.34 -18.44 -62.25
N GLY A 375 0.75 -18.47 -63.45
CA GLY A 375 0.54 -19.68 -64.22
C GLY A 375 1.87 -20.29 -64.68
N LEU A 376 1.77 -21.60 -64.93
CA LEU A 376 2.55 -22.42 -65.85
C LEU A 376 3.64 -21.67 -66.65
N TYR A 377 4.89 -22.10 -66.53
CA TYR A 377 5.52 -22.91 -67.59
C TYR A 377 6.83 -23.56 -67.10
N ASP A 378 7.02 -24.74 -67.65
CA ASP A 378 8.02 -25.77 -67.40
C ASP A 378 9.43 -25.43 -67.96
N SER A 379 10.45 -25.96 -67.25
CA SER A 379 11.84 -26.31 -67.62
C SER A 379 12.53 -25.69 -68.84
N THR A 380 13.75 -25.15 -68.65
CA THR A 380 15.07 -25.75 -69.06
C THR A 380 16.23 -24.73 -69.16
N LYS A 381 17.39 -25.13 -68.61
CA LYS A 381 18.82 -24.87 -68.95
C LYS A 381 19.22 -23.70 -69.90
N GLU A 382 19.97 -22.74 -69.33
CA GLU A 382 21.35 -22.25 -69.65
C GLU A 382 21.90 -22.17 -71.11
N PRO A 383 22.98 -21.39 -71.39
CA PRO A 383 23.15 -19.93 -71.45
C PRO A 383 23.65 -19.44 -72.85
N GLY A 384 23.66 -18.12 -73.13
CA GLY A 384 24.22 -17.63 -74.39
C GLY A 384 24.20 -16.11 -74.65
N ASN A 385 25.30 -15.46 -74.28
CA ASN A 385 26.03 -14.37 -74.94
C ASN A 385 25.40 -13.62 -76.16
N GLY A 386 25.45 -12.28 -76.15
CA GLY A 386 25.25 -11.48 -77.38
C GLY A 386 25.08 -9.97 -77.19
N ASN A 387 26.19 -9.22 -77.27
CA ASN A 387 26.22 -7.76 -77.45
C ASN A 387 25.67 -7.32 -78.81
N SER A 388 25.01 -6.14 -78.85
CA SER A 388 25.17 -5.01 -79.81
C SER A 388 23.82 -4.29 -80.04
N VAL A 389 23.69 -3.04 -79.59
CA VAL A 389 23.92 -1.76 -80.32
C VAL A 389 22.96 -1.55 -81.50
N PHE A 390 22.26 -0.41 -81.46
CA PHE A 390 21.74 0.50 -82.51
C PHE A 390 20.40 1.06 -82.00
N LEU A 391 19.96 2.31 -82.17
CA LEU A 391 20.55 3.62 -82.50
C LEU A 391 19.37 4.61 -82.37
N SER A 392 19.58 5.80 -81.80
CA SER A 392 18.58 6.89 -81.77
C SER A 392 18.32 7.46 -83.18
N PRO A 393 17.35 8.39 -83.36
CA PRO A 393 17.82 9.75 -83.67
C PRO A 393 16.99 10.92 -83.12
N PHE A 394 17.77 11.91 -82.64
CA PHE A 394 17.69 13.36 -82.87
C PHE A 394 16.62 14.26 -82.22
N THR A 395 17.19 15.26 -81.53
CA THR A 395 16.69 16.55 -81.02
C THR A 395 16.56 17.59 -82.14
N PRO A 396 16.12 18.84 -81.85
CA PRO A 396 17.10 19.86 -81.45
C PRO A 396 16.63 20.85 -80.36
N ASN A 397 17.59 21.25 -79.52
CA ASN A 397 17.60 22.43 -78.64
C ASN A 397 18.25 23.61 -79.40
N PRO A 398 18.00 24.88 -79.02
CA PRO A 398 19.04 25.72 -78.34
C PRO A 398 18.42 26.76 -77.36
N ASN A 399 19.03 27.41 -76.37
CA ASN A 399 20.38 27.67 -75.84
C ASN A 399 20.20 27.94 -74.32
N GLU A 400 20.99 27.34 -73.43
CA GLU A 400 22.13 27.93 -72.68
C GLU A 400 21.89 29.20 -71.84
N GLY A 401 22.26 29.10 -70.55
CA GLY A 401 22.45 30.21 -69.61
C GLY A 401 22.38 29.78 -68.14
N GLU A 402 23.53 29.50 -67.53
CA GLU A 402 23.75 29.07 -66.14
C GLU A 402 23.28 30.08 -65.06
N GLY A 403 23.05 29.58 -63.83
CA GLY A 403 23.29 30.37 -62.60
C GLY A 403 22.24 30.28 -61.49
N SER A 404 22.53 29.42 -60.51
CA SER A 404 22.18 29.39 -59.08
C SER A 404 21.08 30.30 -58.48
N GLU A 405 20.35 29.66 -57.55
CA GLU A 405 19.89 30.17 -56.25
C GLU A 405 18.46 30.71 -56.03
N THR A 406 17.86 30.07 -55.02
CA THR A 406 16.88 30.57 -54.04
C THR A 406 15.44 30.84 -54.47
N VAL A 407 14.58 29.95 -53.97
CA VAL A 407 13.13 30.08 -53.87
C VAL A 407 12.76 31.28 -53.00
N THR A 408 12.00 32.23 -53.55
CA THR A 408 11.06 33.04 -52.77
C THR A 408 9.97 33.56 -53.70
N SER A 409 8.75 33.01 -53.57
CA SER A 409 7.55 33.65 -54.10
C SER A 409 6.52 33.78 -52.99
N SER A 410 6.08 35.02 -52.86
CA SER A 410 5.19 35.62 -51.89
C SER A 410 3.77 35.05 -51.92
N PHE A 411 3.16 34.86 -50.74
CA PHE A 411 1.71 34.77 -50.60
C PHE A 411 1.20 35.80 -49.57
N THR A 412 0.18 36.55 -49.98
CA THR A 412 -0.53 37.61 -49.26
C THR A 412 -1.18 37.12 -47.97
N VAL A 413 -0.97 37.86 -46.87
CA VAL A 413 -1.62 37.65 -45.56
C VAL A 413 -2.98 38.34 -45.57
N THR A 414 -4.06 37.55 -45.58
CA THR A 414 -5.38 37.98 -45.09
C THR A 414 -5.48 37.59 -43.61
N LEU A 415 -5.50 38.60 -42.74
CA LEU A 415 -5.73 38.45 -41.30
C LEU A 415 -7.12 37.85 -41.05
N GLY A 416 -7.14 36.57 -40.72
CA GLY A 416 -8.34 35.84 -40.31
C GLY A 416 -8.77 36.23 -38.90
N HIS A 417 -10.07 36.43 -38.76
CA HIS A 417 -10.81 36.90 -37.58
C HIS A 417 -10.81 35.91 -36.38
N ASP A 418 -9.89 34.93 -36.35
CA ASP A 418 -9.91 33.80 -35.41
C ASP A 418 -8.96 33.97 -34.20
N ASP A 419 -7.99 34.87 -34.25
CA ASP A 419 -6.99 35.02 -33.16
C ASP A 419 -7.47 35.89 -31.99
N LEU A 420 -8.50 36.73 -32.20
CA LEU A 420 -9.07 37.56 -31.13
C LEU A 420 -10.00 36.76 -30.21
N ASP A 421 -10.70 35.76 -30.75
CA ASP A 421 -11.67 34.97 -29.97
C ASP A 421 -10.96 33.88 -29.13
N ARG A 422 -9.85 33.33 -29.65
CA ARG A 422 -9.00 32.37 -28.93
C ARG A 422 -8.27 33.01 -27.74
N THR A 423 -7.78 34.24 -27.91
CA THR A 423 -7.13 35.00 -26.82
C THR A 423 -8.14 35.46 -25.76
N LEU A 424 -9.37 35.86 -26.15
CA LEU A 424 -10.45 36.17 -25.22
C LEU A 424 -10.96 34.95 -24.45
N GLN A 425 -11.01 33.75 -25.05
CA GLN A 425 -11.38 32.52 -24.35
C GLN A 425 -10.31 32.07 -23.35
N ILE A 426 -9.02 32.13 -23.71
CA ILE A 426 -7.93 31.78 -22.79
C ILE A 426 -7.90 32.73 -21.60
N GLN A 427 -8.08 34.03 -21.82
CA GLN A 427 -8.12 35.02 -20.73
C GLN A 427 -9.33 34.80 -19.79
N LYS A 428 -10.49 34.40 -20.32
CA LYS A 428 -11.68 34.05 -19.51
C LYS A 428 -11.49 32.78 -18.68
N VAL A 429 -10.86 31.75 -19.25
CA VAL A 429 -10.57 30.49 -18.52
C VAL A 429 -9.54 30.72 -17.41
N VAL A 430 -8.47 31.48 -17.68
CA VAL A 430 -7.45 31.83 -16.68
C VAL A 430 -8.04 32.71 -15.57
N THR A 431 -8.92 33.65 -15.90
CA THR A 431 -9.57 34.49 -14.88
C THR A 431 -10.56 33.66 -14.02
N GLY A 432 -11.26 32.70 -14.62
CA GLY A 432 -12.17 31.79 -13.91
C GLY A 432 -11.44 30.81 -12.98
N THR A 433 -10.32 30.24 -13.40
CA THR A 433 -9.52 29.34 -12.55
C THR A 433 -8.87 30.10 -11.40
N MET A 434 -8.36 31.31 -11.64
CA MET A 434 -7.82 32.17 -10.59
C MET A 434 -8.91 32.58 -9.58
N ALA A 435 -10.11 32.94 -10.03
CA ALA A 435 -11.22 33.27 -9.13
C ALA A 435 -11.65 32.10 -8.24
N LEU A 436 -11.67 30.87 -8.78
CA LEU A 436 -11.95 29.65 -8.00
C LEU A 436 -10.87 29.37 -6.96
N ILE A 437 -9.59 29.53 -7.33
CA ILE A 437 -8.47 29.34 -6.41
C ILE A 437 -8.51 30.39 -5.29
N PHE A 438 -8.76 31.67 -5.60
CA PHE A 438 -8.91 32.70 -4.58
C PHE A 438 -10.12 32.46 -3.67
N SER A 439 -11.26 32.02 -4.23
CA SER A 439 -12.43 31.66 -3.43
C SER A 439 -12.13 30.47 -2.51
N PHE A 440 -11.41 29.46 -2.99
CA PHE A 440 -11.00 28.31 -2.18
C PHE A 440 -10.04 28.72 -1.06
N LEU A 441 -9.03 29.55 -1.36
CA LEU A 441 -8.07 30.04 -0.36
C LEU A 441 -8.74 30.91 0.70
N ILE A 442 -9.73 31.74 0.33
CA ILE A 442 -10.52 32.53 1.29
C ILE A 442 -11.35 31.60 2.19
N ILE A 443 -11.96 30.55 1.65
CA ILE A 443 -12.71 29.56 2.45
C ILE A 443 -11.78 28.83 3.42
N VAL A 444 -10.61 28.39 2.96
CA VAL A 444 -9.60 27.73 3.81
C VAL A 444 -9.09 28.67 4.90
N LEU A 445 -8.83 29.95 4.57
CA LEU A 445 -8.43 30.96 5.54
C LEU A 445 -9.53 31.23 6.56
N MET A 446 -10.78 31.33 6.14
CA MET A 446 -11.94 31.50 7.04
C MET A 446 -12.13 30.28 7.95
N LEU A 447 -11.95 29.06 7.44
CA LEU A 447 -11.98 27.83 8.24
C LEU A 447 -10.81 27.78 9.23
N TYR A 448 -9.61 28.19 8.81
CA TYR A 448 -8.43 28.27 9.66
C TYR A 448 -8.61 29.30 10.79
N VAL A 449 -9.12 30.49 10.46
CA VAL A 449 -9.42 31.55 11.45
C VAL A 449 -10.56 31.12 12.37
N ALA A 450 -11.63 30.49 11.86
CA ALA A 450 -12.70 29.96 12.70
C ALA A 450 -12.23 28.85 13.64
N TRP A 451 -11.33 27.98 13.17
CA TRP A 451 -10.72 26.92 13.98
C TRP A 451 -9.80 27.48 15.07
N LYS A 452 -9.02 28.52 14.75
CA LYS A 452 -8.05 29.14 15.66
C LYS A 452 -8.67 30.12 16.65
N CYS A 453 -9.69 30.88 16.25
CA CYS A 453 -10.31 31.93 17.07
C CYS A 453 -11.53 31.43 17.88
N PHE A 454 -12.25 30.38 17.45
CA PHE A 454 -13.45 29.89 18.16
C PHE A 454 -13.49 28.35 18.33
N PRO A 455 -12.56 27.75 19.08
CA PRO A 455 -12.51 26.29 19.30
C PRO A 455 -13.69 25.74 20.14
N ALA A 456 -14.47 26.60 20.80
CA ALA A 456 -15.65 26.19 21.58
C ALA A 456 -16.92 26.03 20.73
N GLY A 457 -17.11 26.85 19.68
CA GLY A 457 -18.30 26.80 18.81
C GLY A 457 -18.37 25.55 17.92
N ILE A 458 -17.23 25.11 17.39
CA ILE A 458 -17.13 23.93 16.52
C ILE A 458 -17.37 22.61 17.29
N ARG A 459 -17.04 22.58 18.59
CA ARG A 459 -17.32 21.43 19.46
C ARG A 459 -18.84 21.24 19.67
N HIS A 460 -19.59 22.32 19.79
CA HIS A 460 -21.06 22.27 19.91
C HIS A 460 -21.73 21.80 18.62
N LEU A 461 -21.25 22.22 17.44
CA LEU A 461 -21.75 21.74 16.14
C LEU A 461 -21.48 20.25 15.91
N ARG A 462 -20.26 19.76 16.22
CA ARG A 462 -19.94 18.31 16.15
C ARG A 462 -20.78 17.47 17.13
N GLN A 463 -21.05 17.98 18.33
CA GLN A 463 -21.93 17.30 19.28
C GLN A 463 -23.40 17.29 18.82
N CYS A 464 -23.87 18.36 18.17
CA CYS A 464 -25.24 18.42 17.65
C CYS A 464 -25.46 17.41 16.51
N PHE A 465 -24.57 17.38 15.51
CA PHE A 465 -24.65 16.43 14.39
C PHE A 465 -24.51 14.96 14.82
N SER A 466 -23.60 14.65 15.74
CA SER A 466 -23.45 13.28 16.26
C SER A 466 -24.64 12.83 17.10
N SER A 467 -25.32 13.75 17.80
CA SER A 467 -26.54 13.44 18.56
C SER A 467 -27.74 13.14 17.66
N GLN A 468 -27.88 13.86 16.54
CA GLN A 468 -28.92 13.63 15.53
C GLN A 468 -28.73 12.27 14.85
N HIS A 469 -27.49 11.93 14.47
CA HIS A 469 -27.17 10.67 13.81
C HIS A 469 -27.39 9.45 14.73
N ARG A 470 -27.16 9.59 16.04
CA ARG A 470 -27.48 8.56 17.04
C ARG A 470 -28.99 8.37 17.20
N LYS A 471 -29.78 9.45 17.26
CA LYS A 471 -31.24 9.36 17.34
C LYS A 471 -31.87 8.67 16.11
N GLN A 472 -31.31 8.91 14.92
CA GLN A 472 -31.79 8.28 13.69
C GLN A 472 -31.44 6.78 13.62
N LYS A 473 -30.23 6.39 14.05
CA LYS A 473 -29.80 4.98 14.12
C LYS A 473 -30.57 4.17 15.17
N GLN A 474 -30.97 4.80 16.28
CA GLN A 474 -31.76 4.16 17.33
C GLN A 474 -33.22 3.92 16.89
N LYS A 475 -33.81 4.84 16.11
CA LYS A 475 -35.14 4.65 15.48
C LYS A 475 -35.15 3.48 14.48
N GLN A 476 -34.11 3.35 13.66
CA GLN A 476 -33.98 2.23 12.71
C GLN A 476 -33.80 0.87 13.40
N ASN A 477 -33.08 0.81 14.52
CA ASN A 477 -32.92 -0.44 15.28
C ASN A 477 -34.20 -0.87 16.02
N MET A 478 -35.00 0.08 16.54
CA MET A 478 -36.31 -0.23 17.12
C MET A 478 -37.29 -0.81 16.07
N GLN A 479 -37.28 -0.28 14.85
CA GLN A 479 -38.11 -0.80 13.76
C GLN A 479 -37.68 -2.20 13.31
N LYS A 480 -36.37 -2.51 13.32
CA LYS A 480 -35.86 -3.86 13.02
C LYS A 480 -36.19 -4.89 14.09
N MET A 481 -36.22 -4.52 15.37
CA MET A 481 -36.60 -5.46 16.45
C MET A 481 -38.09 -5.78 16.48
N ALA A 482 -38.96 -4.83 16.08
CA ALA A 482 -40.40 -5.08 15.96
C ALA A 482 -40.77 -6.03 14.80
N ALA A 483 -39.89 -6.18 13.81
CA ALA A 483 -40.08 -7.07 12.66
C ALA A 483 -39.63 -8.52 12.91
N ILE A 484 -38.94 -8.81 14.04
CA ILE A 484 -38.35 -10.12 14.34
C ILE A 484 -39.23 -10.97 15.29
N SER A 485 -40.30 -10.39 15.87
CA SER A 485 -41.19 -11.09 16.82
C SER A 485 -42.47 -11.64 16.17
N THR A 486 -42.35 -12.46 15.13
CA THR A 486 -43.45 -13.32 14.64
C THR A 486 -43.14 -14.79 14.95
N PRO A 487 -44.02 -15.54 15.65
CA PRO A 487 -43.72 -16.91 16.08
C PRO A 487 -43.92 -17.92 14.93
N GLU A 488 -42.87 -18.65 14.55
CA GLU A 488 -42.95 -19.82 13.67
C GLU A 488 -43.28 -21.08 14.48
N TYR A 489 -44.27 -21.83 14.00
CA TYR A 489 -44.77 -23.09 14.55
C TYR A 489 -43.78 -24.24 14.30
N TYR A 490 -43.39 -24.96 15.35
CA TYR A 490 -42.54 -26.15 15.29
C TYR A 490 -43.42 -27.42 15.16
N VAL A 491 -43.19 -28.24 14.13
CA VAL A 491 -43.86 -29.54 13.95
C VAL A 491 -42.87 -30.64 14.29
N ASP A 492 -43.21 -31.45 15.29
CA ASP A 492 -42.43 -32.55 15.84
C ASP A 492 -42.52 -33.80 14.95
N TYR A 493 -41.39 -34.43 14.60
CA TYR A 493 -41.35 -35.66 13.81
C TYR A 493 -40.87 -36.83 14.68
N LYS A 494 -41.75 -37.82 14.88
CA LYS A 494 -41.44 -39.10 15.54
C LYS A 494 -40.94 -40.12 14.51
N PRO A 495 -39.82 -40.83 14.73
CA PRO A 495 -39.46 -41.98 13.93
C PRO A 495 -40.11 -43.26 14.47
N ASN A 496 -40.68 -44.07 13.57
CA ASN A 496 -41.10 -45.44 13.83
C ASN A 496 -40.12 -46.41 13.15
N HIS A 497 -39.70 -47.40 13.94
CA HIS A 497 -39.02 -48.67 13.64
C HIS A 497 -37.55 -48.64 13.18
#